data_AF-A0A0W1SVF8-F1
#
_entry.id   AF-A0A0W1SVF8-F1
#
_cell.length_a   1.000
_cell.length_b   1.000
_cell.length_c   1.000
_cell.angle_alpha   90.00
_cell.angle_beta   90.00
_cell.angle_gamma   90.00
#
_symmetry.space_group_name_H-M   'P 1'
#
loop_
_entity.id
_entity.type
_entity.pdbx_description
1 polymer ?
#
loop_
_entity_poly.entity_id
_entity_poly.type
_entity_poly.pdbx_seq_one_letter_code
_entity_poly.pdbx_strand_id
1 'polypeptide(L)' 'MEDTPLRHDDTDATTTTTTESQGRHDAPADDLEYIAIVAPYDDAPDECTIFPAGLSEDELTTTWISAQEGSYVSLDEMV' A
#
# COMPACT_ATOMS: atom_id res chain seq x y z
N MET A 1 -1.27 -0.49 50.59
CA MET A 1 -1.84 -1.00 49.32
C MET A 1 -2.67 0.15 48.81
N GLU A 2 -2.16 0.91 47.85
CA GLU A 2 -2.97 1.79 46.99
C GLU A 2 -2.09 2.25 45.84
N ASP A 3 -2.68 2.11 44.66
CA ASP A 3 -2.09 2.04 43.33
C ASP A 3 -1.67 3.44 42.86
N THR A 4 -0.45 3.59 42.36
CA THR A 4 0.02 4.81 41.72
C THR A 4 -0.72 4.95 40.38
N PRO A 5 -1.60 5.95 40.16
CA PRO A 5 -2.21 6.11 38.86
C PRO A 5 -1.13 6.51 37.85
N LEU A 6 -0.81 5.60 36.93
CA LEU A 6 -0.06 5.89 35.70
C LEU A 6 -0.82 6.99 34.94
N ARG A 7 -0.24 8.18 34.92
CA ARG A 7 -0.72 9.28 34.06
C ARG A 7 -0.48 8.86 32.62
N HIS A 8 -1.55 8.49 31.92
CA HIS A 8 -1.55 8.24 30.49
C HIS A 8 -1.16 9.55 29.79
N ASP A 9 -0.01 9.55 29.10
CA ASP A 9 0.39 10.63 28.22
C ASP A 9 -0.47 10.52 26.96
N ASP A 10 -1.64 11.15 26.99
CA ASP A 10 -2.46 11.34 25.80
C ASP A 10 -1.78 12.40 24.93
N THR A 11 -0.75 11.98 24.21
CA THR A 11 -0.39 12.62 22.95
C THR A 11 -1.54 12.33 21.98
N ASP A 12 -2.55 13.19 22.00
CA ASP A 12 -3.56 13.29 20.96
C ASP A 12 -2.82 13.66 19.68
N ALA A 13 -2.48 12.65 18.88
CA ALA A 13 -2.06 12.84 17.50
C ALA A 13 -3.27 13.36 16.73
N THR A 14 -3.54 14.66 16.83
CA THR A 14 -4.49 15.35 15.96
C THR A 14 -3.93 15.27 14.55
N THR A 15 -4.26 14.19 13.82
CA THR A 15 -4.06 14.09 12.38
C THR A 15 -5.01 15.10 11.76
N THR A 16 -4.54 16.34 11.67
CA THR A 16 -5.22 17.37 10.89
C THR A 16 -5.05 16.95 9.44
N THR A 17 -6.03 16.19 8.94
CA THR A 17 -6.16 15.92 7.52
C THR A 17 -6.57 17.24 6.85
N THR A 18 -5.58 18.10 6.62
CA THR A 18 -5.71 19.26 5.74
C THR A 18 -5.77 18.71 4.32
N THR A 19 -6.98 18.37 3.92
CA THR A 19 -7.40 18.33 2.52
C THR A 19 -7.18 19.73 1.96
N GLU A 20 -6.10 19.91 1.18
CA GLU A 20 -6.00 20.88 0.07
C GLU A 20 -4.57 20.90 -0.48
N SER A 21 -4.31 19.98 -1.40
CA SER A 21 -3.61 20.29 -2.65
C SER A 21 -3.83 19.12 -3.58
N GLN A 22 -4.91 19.19 -4.35
CA GLN A 22 -4.92 18.65 -5.70
C GLN A 22 -3.94 19.48 -6.53
N GLY A 23 -2.66 19.43 -6.15
CA GLY A 23 -1.58 19.66 -7.07
C GLY A 23 -1.75 18.57 -8.10
N ARG A 24 -2.19 18.98 -9.29
CA ARG A 24 -2.19 18.20 -10.52
C ARG A 24 -1.03 17.21 -10.44
N HIS A 25 -1.33 15.92 -10.44
CA HIS A 25 -0.34 14.85 -10.40
C HIS A 25 0.45 14.95 -11.72
N ASP A 26 1.34 15.93 -11.82
CA ASP A 26 2.24 16.17 -12.96
C ASP A 26 3.47 15.26 -12.82
N ALA A 27 3.23 14.04 -12.35
CA ALA A 27 4.20 12.97 -12.36
C ALA A 27 3.96 12.17 -13.66
N PRO A 28 5.00 11.65 -14.32
CA PRO A 28 4.88 10.85 -15.54
C PRO A 28 4.16 9.49 -15.33
N ALA A 29 3.39 9.34 -14.25
CA ALA A 29 2.68 8.12 -13.88
C ALA A 29 1.40 7.87 -14.70
N ASP A 30 0.88 8.87 -15.42
CA ASP A 30 -0.40 8.75 -16.14
C ASP A 30 -0.33 7.83 -17.38
N ASP A 31 0.87 7.55 -17.92
CA ASP A 31 1.09 6.69 -19.08
C ASP A 31 1.78 5.35 -18.73
N LEU A 32 1.93 5.03 -17.44
CA LEU A 32 2.49 3.75 -17.03
C LEU A 32 1.41 2.67 -17.05
N GLU A 33 1.61 1.65 -17.89
CA GLU A 33 0.83 0.42 -17.82
C GLU A 33 1.29 -0.37 -16.57
N TYR A 34 0.36 -0.91 -15.78
CA TYR A 34 0.69 -1.71 -14.60
C TYR A 34 0.35 -3.18 -14.83
N ILE A 35 1.24 -4.06 -14.36
CA ILE A 35 1.08 -5.51 -14.43
C ILE A 35 0.95 -6.05 -13.00
N ALA A 36 0.04 -7.01 -12.83
CA ALA A 36 -0.11 -7.78 -11.60
C ALA A 36 0.25 -9.25 -11.87
N ILE A 37 1.09 -9.83 -11.02
CA ILE A 37 1.40 -11.27 -11.02
C ILE A 37 1.01 -11.87 -9.68
N VAL A 38 0.45 -13.08 -9.70
CA VAL A 38 0.16 -13.84 -8.48
C VAL A 38 1.09 -15.05 -8.45
N ALA A 39 1.96 -15.10 -7.45
CA ALA A 39 2.92 -16.17 -7.24
C ALA A 39 2.36 -17.15 -6.19
N PRO A 40 2.14 -18.43 -6.54
CA PRO A 40 1.70 -19.42 -5.59
C PRO A 40 2.86 -19.98 -4.76
N TYR A 41 2.60 -20.28 -3.50
CA TYR A 41 3.56 -20.91 -2.58
C TYR A 41 2.94 -22.14 -1.92
N ASP A 42 3.73 -23.19 -1.72
CA ASP A 42 3.22 -24.48 -1.20
C ASP A 42 2.87 -24.41 0.31
N ASP A 43 3.63 -23.62 1.07
CA ASP A 43 3.53 -23.51 2.53
C ASP A 43 3.09 -22.10 3.02
N ALA A 44 2.70 -21.22 2.11
CA ALA A 44 2.36 -19.83 2.40
C ALA A 44 1.19 -19.34 1.51
N PRO A 45 0.44 -18.31 1.92
CA PRO A 45 -0.58 -17.71 1.07
C PRO A 45 0.03 -17.15 -0.21
N ASP A 46 -0.75 -17.17 -1.29
CA ASP A 46 -0.36 -16.61 -2.58
C ASP A 46 0.01 -15.13 -2.45
N GLU A 47 1.07 -14.72 -3.13
CA GLU A 47 1.52 -13.33 -3.13
C GLU A 47 1.20 -12.66 -4.46
N CYS A 48 0.42 -11.59 -4.42
CA CYS A 48 0.18 -10.73 -5.55
C CYS A 48 1.17 -9.57 -5.54
N THR A 49 1.93 -9.39 -6.62
CA THR A 49 2.85 -8.27 -6.80
C THR A 49 2.42 -7.44 -8.01
N ILE A 50 2.27 -6.13 -7.80
CA ILE A 50 1.88 -5.15 -8.81
C ILE A 50 3.07 -4.21 -9.07
N PHE A 51 3.39 -3.98 -10.33
CA PHE A 51 4.51 -3.13 -10.74
C PHE A 51 4.26 -2.51 -12.12
N PRO A 52 4.89 -1.36 -12.45
CA PRO A 52 4.78 -0.75 -13.78
C PRO A 52 5.50 -1.58 -14.86
N ALA A 53 4.85 -1.75 -16.00
CA ALA A 53 5.39 -2.38 -17.19
C ALA A 53 6.48 -1.51 -17.83
N GLY A 54 7.50 -2.15 -18.40
CA GLY A 54 8.49 -1.48 -19.25
C GLY A 54 9.59 -0.70 -18.51
N LEU A 55 9.64 -0.78 -17.18
CA LEU A 55 10.77 -0.25 -16.42
C LEU A 55 11.92 -1.28 -16.32
N SER A 56 13.15 -0.78 -16.20
CA SER A 56 14.33 -1.62 -15.96
C SER A 56 14.29 -2.22 -14.56
N GLU A 57 14.97 -3.35 -14.33
CA GLU A 57 15.01 -4.02 -13.01
C GLU A 57 15.39 -3.08 -11.86
N ASP A 58 16.40 -2.22 -12.07
CA ASP A 58 16.81 -1.19 -11.09
C ASP A 58 15.68 -0.22 -10.71
N GLU A 59 14.83 0.16 -11.67
CA GLU A 59 13.72 1.11 -11.48
C GLU A 59 12.48 0.43 -10.85
N LEU A 60 12.33 -0.88 -11.04
CA LEU A 60 11.26 -1.68 -10.43
C LEU A 60 11.43 -1.80 -8.91
N THR A 61 12.67 -1.82 -8.42
CA THR A 61 13.01 -2.08 -7.00
C THR A 61 12.36 -1.10 -6.02
N THR A 62 11.99 0.11 -6.46
CA THR A 62 11.37 1.14 -5.62
C THR A 62 9.87 1.32 -5.85
N THR A 63 9.29 0.59 -6.81
CA THR A 63 7.98 0.92 -7.40
C THR A 63 7.00 -0.26 -7.39
N TRP A 64 7.35 -1.39 -6.77
CA TRP A 64 6.42 -2.52 -6.60
C TRP A 64 5.63 -2.45 -5.29
N ILE A 65 4.45 -3.05 -5.30
CA ILE A 65 3.63 -3.30 -4.11
C ILE A 65 3.25 -4.77 -4.10
N SER A 66 3.45 -5.46 -2.97
CA SER A 66 3.11 -6.87 -2.81
C SER A 66 2.10 -7.06 -1.67
N ALA A 67 1.17 -7.99 -1.85
CA ALA A 67 0.12 -8.32 -0.89
C ALA A 67 -0.14 -9.83 -0.86
N GLN A 68 -0.38 -10.37 0.33
CA GLN A 68 -0.75 -11.77 0.52
C GLN A 68 -2.24 -11.99 0.19
N GLU A 69 -2.60 -13.23 -0.15
CA GLU A 69 -3.97 -13.67 -0.39
C GLU A 69 -4.92 -13.19 0.73
N GLY A 70 -6.10 -12.73 0.33
CA GLY A 70 -7.09 -12.14 1.23
C GLY A 70 -6.87 -10.67 1.56
N SER A 71 -5.72 -10.08 1.17
CA SER A 71 -5.44 -8.64 1.29
C SER A 71 -5.70 -7.85 0.00
N TYR A 72 -5.94 -8.54 -1.12
CA TYR A 72 -6.34 -7.96 -2.40
C TYR A 72 -7.64 -8.62 -2.90
N VAL A 73 -8.35 -7.95 -3.79
CA VAL A 73 -9.67 -8.36 -4.31
C VAL A 73 -9.72 -8.11 -5.81
N SER A 74 -10.39 -8.99 -6.57
CA SER A 74 -10.54 -8.81 -8.01
C SER A 74 -11.58 -7.73 -8.30
N LEU A 75 -11.28 -6.83 -9.23
CA LEU A 75 -12.22 -5.76 -9.60
C LEU A 75 -13.47 -6.27 -10.32
N ASP A 76 -13.37 -7.39 -11.05
CA ASP A 76 -14.52 -8.04 -11.70
C ASP A 76 -15.56 -8.55 -10.68
N GLU A 77 -15.11 -8.86 -9.45
CA GLU A 77 -15.95 -9.39 -8.38
C GLU A 77 -16.70 -8.28 -7.60
N MET A 78 -16.44 -6.99 -7.91
CA MET A 78 -16.98 -5.81 -7.20
C MET A 78 -18.18 -5.14 -7.92
N VAL A 79 -18.93 -5.90 -8.73
CA VAL A 79 -20.09 -5.42 -9.51
C VAL A 79 -21.42 -5.47 -8.78
#